data_AF-A0A3B4B1X7-F1
#
_entry.id   AF-A0A3B4B1X7-F1
#
_cell.length_a   1.000
_cell.length_b   1.000
_cell.length_c   1.000
_cell.angle_alpha   90.00
_cell.angle_beta   90.00
_cell.angle_gamma   90.00
#
_symmetry.space_group_name_H-M   'P 1'
#
loop_
_entity.id
_entity.type
_entity.pdbx_description
1 polymer ?
#
loop_
_entity_poly.entity_id
_entity_poly.type
_entity_poly.pdbx_seq_one_letter_code
_entity_poly.pdbx_strand_id
1 'polypeptide(L)' 'MILCSVSSSYEVLEFLGRGTFGQVAKCWKRGTNEIVAIKILKNHPSYTLKSQYNKLKHK' A
#
# COMPACT_ATOMS: atom_id res chain seq x y z
N MET A 1 0.83 11.38 -9.42
CA MET A 1 1.12 11.42 -7.97
C MET A 1 2.37 10.59 -7.70
N ILE A 2 3.33 11.08 -6.91
CA ILE A 2 4.55 10.34 -6.56
C ILE A 2 4.48 9.93 -5.09
N LEU A 3 4.77 8.65 -4.81
CA LEU A 3 4.95 8.10 -3.47
C LEU A 3 6.45 7.87 -3.26
N CYS A 4 7.02 8.49 -2.23
CA CYS A 4 8.44 8.35 -1.90
C CYS A 4 8.61 7.57 -0.60
N SER A 5 9.60 6.68 -0.59
CA SER A 5 10.23 6.12 0.60
C SER A 5 11.65 6.67 0.70
N VAL A 6 12.34 6.35 1.80
CA VAL A 6 13.72 6.78 2.07
C VAL A 6 14.70 6.39 0.94
N SER A 7 14.41 5.31 0.20
CA SER A 7 15.29 4.77 -0.84
C SER A 7 14.61 4.50 -2.19
N SER A 8 13.33 4.86 -2.35
CA SER A 8 12.58 4.48 -3.56
C SER A 8 11.49 5.50 -3.89
N SER A 9 11.25 5.70 -5.18
CA SER A 9 10.19 6.56 -5.69
C SER A 9 9.24 5.75 -6.56
N TYR A 10 7.95 5.95 -6.38
CA TYR A 10 6.91 5.23 -7.07
C TYR A 10 5.93 6.21 -7.70
N GLU A 11 5.64 6.03 -8.97
CA GLU A 11 4.66 6.83 -9.69
C GLU A 11 3.33 6.08 -9.74
N VAL A 12 2.26 6.70 -9.23
CA VAL A 12 0.92 6.12 -9.29
C VAL A 12 0.39 6.24 -10.71
N LEU A 13 0.05 5.09 -11.30
CA LEU A 13 -0.54 5.00 -12.64
C LEU A 13 -2.06 4.95 -12.57
N GLU A 14 -2.60 4.08 -11.69
CA GLU A 14 -4.04 3.82 -11.60
C GLU A 14 -4.41 3.36 -10.19
N PHE A 15 -5.63 3.67 -9.74
CA PHE A 15 -6.19 3.08 -8.53
C PHE A 15 -6.94 1.79 -8.85
N LEU A 16 -6.48 0.68 -8.27
CA LEU A 16 -7.04 -0.65 -8.54
C LEU A 16 -8.25 -0.99 -7.67
N GLY A 17 -8.35 -0.39 -6.47
CA GLY A 17 -9.48 -0.65 -5.60
C GLY A 17 -9.39 0.02 -4.23
N ARG A 18 -10.54 0.08 -3.55
CA ARG A 18 -10.68 0.63 -2.19
C ARG A 18 -11.38 -0.39 -1.30
N GLY A 19 -10.82 -0.62 -0.12
CA GLY A 19 -11.41 -1.52 0.86
C GLY A 19 -11.32 -0.97 2.27
N THR A 20 -11.74 -1.81 3.24
CA THR A 20 -11.73 -1.47 4.67
C THR A 20 -10.36 -0.96 5.12
N PHE A 21 -9.30 -1.67 4.75
CA PHE A 21 -7.93 -1.41 5.20
C PHE A 21 -7.21 -0.27 4.48
N GLY A 22 -7.75 0.25 3.38
CA GLY A 22 -7.05 1.26 2.59
C GLY A 22 -7.36 1.20 1.10
N GLN A 23 -6.54 1.87 0.33
CA GLN A 23 -6.62 1.93 -1.13
C GLN A 23 -5.44 1.21 -1.75
N VAL A 24 -5.65 0.53 -2.88
CA VAL A 24 -4.59 -0.12 -3.65
C VAL A 24 -4.40 0.65 -4.95
N ALA A 25 -3.15 0.93 -5.29
CA ALA A 25 -2.76 1.60 -6.51
C ALA A 25 -1.75 0.74 -7.29
N LYS A 26 -1.86 0.75 -8.62
CA LYS A 26 -0.84 0.29 -9.54
C LYS A 26 0.19 1.39 -9.67
N CYS A 27 1.44 1.08 -9.40
CA CYS A 27 2.54 2.03 -9.41
C CYS A 27 3.71 1.53 -10.22
N TRP A 28 4.44 2.47 -10.82
CA TRP A 28 5.73 2.22 -11.44
C TRP A 28 6.85 2.59 -10.48
N LYS A 29 7.72 1.63 -10.14
CA LYS A 29 8.89 1.85 -9.28
C LYS A 29 10.03 2.41 -10.11
N ARG A 30 10.38 3.67 -9.86
CA ARG A 30 11.48 4.35 -10.55
C ARG A 30 12.81 3.72 -10.13
N GLY A 31 13.69 3.49 -11.09
CA GLY A 31 15.01 2.88 -10.88
C GLY A 31 15.07 1.38 -11.17
N THR A 32 13.98 0.63 -10.97
CA THR A 32 13.91 -0.81 -11.35
C THR A 32 12.97 -1.08 -12.52
N ASN A 33 12.17 -0.09 -12.92
CA ASN A 33 11.14 -0.19 -13.95
C ASN A 33 10.04 -1.23 -13.67
N GLU A 34 9.90 -1.67 -12.43
CA GLU A 34 8.90 -2.66 -12.03
C GLU A 34 7.51 -2.03 -11.91
N ILE A 35 6.48 -2.77 -12.34
CA ILE A 35 5.08 -2.46 -12.07
C ILE A 35 4.64 -3.20 -10.81
N VAL A 36 4.22 -2.47 -9.78
CA VAL A 36 3.88 -3.01 -8.46
C VAL A 36 2.50 -2.54 -7.99
N ALA A 37 1.88 -3.30 -7.10
CA ALA A 37 0.68 -2.86 -6.38
C ALA A 37 1.08 -2.32 -5.00
N ILE A 38 0.73 -1.07 -4.70
CA ILE A 38 0.98 -0.43 -3.40
C ILE A 38 -0.33 -0.29 -2.64
N LYS A 39 -0.35 -0.79 -1.38
CA LYS A 39 -1.48 -0.64 -0.47
C LYS A 39 -1.26 0.54 0.46
N ILE A 40 -2.02 1.60 0.24
CA ILE A 40 -2.02 2.83 1.03
C ILE A 40 -2.97 2.61 2.22
N LEU A 41 -2.40 2.42 3.41
CA LEU A 41 -3.16 2.20 4.63
C LEU A 41 -3.71 3.52 5.18
N LYS A 42 -4.95 3.48 5.68
CA LYS A 42 -5.55 4.62 6.39
C LYS A 42 -4.85 4.80 7.74
N ASN A 43 -4.51 6.04 8.10
CA ASN A 43 -3.94 6.36 9.40
C ASN A 43 -5.04 6.39 10.49
N HIS A 44 -5.59 5.22 10.83
CA HIS A 44 -6.53 5.07 11.93
C HIS A 44 -6.10 3.91 12.83
N PRO A 45 -5.97 4.10 14.15
CA PRO A 45 -5.38 3.12 15.07
C PRO A 45 -6.08 1.75 15.04
N SER A 46 -7.39 1.74 14.76
CA SER A 46 -8.15 0.49 14.62
C SER A 46 -7.70 -0.40 13.45
N TYR A 47 -7.10 0.15 12.38
CA TYR A 47 -6.60 -0.67 11.27
C TYR A 47 -5.28 -1.35 11.60
N THR A 48 -4.39 -0.67 12.33
CA THR A 48 -3.14 -1.28 12.81
C THR A 48 -3.44 -2.44 13.74
N LEU A 49 -4.36 -2.25 14.71
CA LEU A 49 -4.79 -3.30 15.64
C LEU A 49 -5.48 -4.46 14.92
N LYS A 50 -6.40 -4.17 13.98
CA LYS A 50 -7.11 -5.22 13.24
C LYS A 50 -6.21 -6.00 12.30
N SER A 51 -5.21 -5.35 11.70
CA SER A 51 -4.18 -6.04 10.89
C SER A 51 -3.36 -7.02 11.73
N GLN A 52 -2.97 -6.62 12.95
CA GLN A 52 -2.23 -7.49 13.87
C GLN A 52 -3.10 -8.67 14.33
N TYR A 53 -4.35 -8.42 14.73
CA TYR A 53 -5.31 -9.46 15.13
C TYR A 53 -5.54 -10.48 14.02
N ASN A 54 -5.77 -10.01 12.78
CA ASN A 54 -5.98 -10.90 11.64
C ASN A 54 -4.73 -11.75 11.34
N LYS A 55 -3.52 -11.20 11.51
CA LYS A 55 -2.26 -11.94 11.32
C LYS A 55 -2.06 -13.05 12.36
N LEU A 56 -2.53 -12.84 13.59
CA LEU A 56 -2.48 -13.82 14.68
C LEU A 56 -3.49 -14.97 14.50
N LYS A 57 -4.61 -14.75 13.80
CA LYS A 57 -5.64 -15.77 13.56
C LYS A 57 -5.32 -16.77 12.44
N HIS A 58 -4.41 -16.42 11.55
CA HIS A 58 -4.02 -17.24 10.39
C HIS A 58 -2.62 -17.85 10.54
N LYS A 59 -2.12 -17.98 11.78
CA LYS A 59 -0.92 -18.72 12.14
C LYS A 59 -1.32 -19.85 13.07
#